data_AF-A0A1G1IP20-F1
#
_entry.id   AF-A0A1G1IP20-F1
#
_cell.length_a   1.000
_cell.length_b   1.000
_cell.length_c   1.000
_cell.angle_alpha   90.00
_cell.angle_beta   90.00
_cell.angle_gamma   90.00
#
_symmetry.space_group_name_H-M   'P 1'
#
loop_
_entity.id
_entity.type
_entity.pdbx_description
1 polymer ?
#
loop_
_entity_poly.entity_id
_entity_poly.type
_entity_poly.pdbx_seq_one_letter_code
_entity_poly.pdbx_strand_id
1 'polypeptide(L)'
;MNEIVASFSKNKYEEVRFQIKEYKGKDLIDIRIWTDVKGADQKIPTTKGVTMNVSHFTDLKKSILEMERVLKSHKLLTSESAAEDADSEGDIDISH
;
A
#
# COMPACT_ATOMS: atom_id res chain seq x y z
N MET A 1 14.76 8.32 -10.80
CA MET A 1 13.28 8.20 -10.81
C MET A 1 12.74 8.05 -9.37
N ASN A 2 11.61 8.66 -9.01
CA ASN A 2 10.92 8.46 -7.72
C ASN A 2 9.42 8.67 -7.91
N GLU A 3 8.71 7.59 -8.25
CA GLU A 3 7.31 7.64 -8.66
C GLU A 3 6.46 6.68 -7.81
N ILE A 4 5.30 7.15 -7.38
CA ILE A 4 4.29 6.32 -6.73
C ILE A 4 3.37 5.79 -7.83
N VAL A 5 3.37 4.48 -8.03
CA VAL A 5 2.59 3.81 -9.08
C VAL A 5 1.19 3.46 -8.58
N ALA A 6 1.10 3.02 -7.32
CA ALA A 6 -0.17 2.66 -6.68
C ALA A 6 -0.04 2.77 -5.16
N SER A 7 -1.17 2.95 -4.48
CA SER A 7 -1.26 2.78 -3.04
C SER A 7 -2.66 2.33 -2.62
N PHE A 8 -2.75 1.72 -1.43
CA PHE A 8 -4.02 1.39 -0.80
C PHE A 8 -3.92 1.50 0.73
N SER A 9 -5.05 1.83 1.37
CA SER A 9 -5.16 1.86 2.83
C SER A 9 -5.12 0.44 3.38
N LYS A 10 -4.18 0.15 4.28
CA LYS A 10 -4.15 -1.10 5.04
C LYS A 10 -5.04 -1.02 6.28
N ASN A 11 -5.11 0.17 6.88
CA ASN A 11 -6.01 0.55 7.97
C ASN A 11 -6.02 2.08 8.09
N LYS A 12 -6.79 2.62 9.05
CA LYS A 12 -6.93 4.06 9.31
C LYS A 12 -5.59 4.84 9.39
N TYR A 13 -4.48 4.20 9.77
CA TYR A 13 -3.19 4.85 9.99
C TYR A 13 -2.10 4.40 9.03
N GLU A 14 -2.21 3.20 8.45
CA GLU A 14 -1.20 2.58 7.59
C GLU A 14 -1.65 2.53 6.12
N GLU A 15 -0.77 2.93 5.21
CA GLU A 15 -0.95 2.86 3.76
C GLU A 15 0.17 2.02 3.13
N VAL A 16 -0.16 1.10 2.24
CA VAL A 16 0.83 0.39 1.44
C VAL A 16 1.05 1.17 0.15
N ARG A 17 2.30 1.54 -0.14
CA ARG A 17 2.67 2.24 -1.38
C ARG A 17 3.59 1.37 -2.23
N PHE A 18 3.33 1.39 -3.53
CA PHE A 18 4.15 0.77 -4.57
C PHE A 18 4.87 1.88 -5.32
N GLN A 19 6.19 1.88 -5.26
CA GLN A 19 7.03 2.96 -5.75
C GLN A 19 8.13 2.42 -6.66
N ILE A 20 8.51 3.21 -7.66
CA ILE A 20 9.72 3.00 -8.45
C ILE A 20 10.73 4.05 -8.03
N LYS A 21 11.92 3.61 -7.60
CA LYS A 21 13.00 4.45 -7.10
C LYS A 21 14.27 4.17 -7.86
N GLU A 22 15.08 5.20 -8.07
CA GLU A 22 16.44 5.05 -8.58
C GLU A 22 17.44 5.23 -7.45
N TYR A 23 18.33 4.26 -7.30
CA TYR A 23 19.41 4.33 -6.34
C TYR A 23 20.73 3.96 -7.01
N LYS A 24 21.67 4.91 -7.05
CA LYS A 24 23.00 4.75 -7.68
C LYS A 24 22.91 4.26 -9.13
N GLY A 25 22.01 4.85 -9.92
CA GLY A 25 21.81 4.49 -11.33
C GLY A 25 21.14 3.13 -11.56
N LYS A 26 20.51 2.56 -10.52
CA LYS A 26 19.72 1.33 -10.64
C LYS A 26 18.28 1.61 -10.25
N ASP A 27 17.35 1.20 -11.10
CA ASP A 27 15.94 1.24 -10.79
C ASP A 27 15.53 0.08 -9.87
N LEU A 28 14.72 0.42 -8.88
CA LEU A 28 14.27 -0.44 -7.80
C LEU A 28 12.76 -0.31 -7.66
N ILE A 29 12.12 -1.42 -7.35
CA ILE A 29 10.73 -1.48 -6.89
C ILE A 29 10.77 -1.43 -5.37
N ASP A 30 10.05 -0.49 -4.77
CA ASP A 30 9.89 -0.36 -3.33
C ASP A 30 8.41 -0.48 -2.97
N ILE A 31 8.06 -1.52 -2.22
CA ILE A 31 6.72 -1.75 -1.69
C ILE A 31 6.82 -1.62 -0.18
N ARG A 32 6.23 -0.57 0.39
CA ARG A 32 6.46 -0.20 1.78
C ARG A 32 5.20 0.29 2.47
N ILE A 33 5.08 -0.01 3.76
CA ILE A 33 4.04 0.54 4.62
C ILE A 33 4.47 1.93 5.07
N TRP A 34 3.59 2.90 4.89
CA TRP A 34 3.68 4.26 5.39
C TRP A 34 2.68 4.43 6.52
N THR A 35 3.08 5.09 7.60
CA THR A 35 2.21 5.32 8.77
C THR A 35 2.06 6.80 9.03
N ASP A 36 0.88 7.19 9.50
CA ASP A 36 0.67 8.49 10.12
C ASP A 36 1.40 8.55 11.45
N VAL A 37 2.05 9.67 11.73
CA VAL A 37 2.67 9.96 13.03
C VAL A 37 1.96 11.16 13.61
N LYS A 38 1.58 11.08 14.89
CA LYS A 38 0.92 12.19 15.58
C LYS A 38 1.80 13.44 15.48
N GLY A 39 1.25 14.49 14.86
CA GLY A 39 1.91 15.78 14.69
C GLY A 39 2.78 15.93 13.43
N ALA A 40 2.77 14.96 12.51
CA ALA A 40 3.39 15.09 11.21
C ALA A 40 2.35 15.34 10.12
N ASP A 41 2.57 16.36 9.28
CA ASP A 41 1.71 16.65 8.12
C ASP A 41 1.84 15.62 6.99
N GLN A 42 2.84 14.73 7.07
CA GLN A 42 3.13 13.73 6.06
C GLN A 42 3.30 12.35 6.69
N LYS A 43 2.78 11.32 6.00
CA LYS A 43 3.04 9.92 6.35
C LYS A 43 4.54 9.64 6.28
N ILE A 44 5.06 8.81 7.17
CA ILE A 44 6.47 8.38 7.13
C ILE A 44 6.59 6.92 6.69
N PRO A 45 7.66 6.56 5.93
CA PRO A 45 7.91 5.18 5.57
C PRO A 45 8.36 4.38 6.79
N THR A 46 7.81 3.18 6.96
CA THR A 46 8.23 2.26 8.03
C THR A 46 9.36 1.34 7.55
N THR A 47 9.98 0.62 8.49
CA THR A 47 10.92 -0.47 8.15
C THR A 47 10.23 -1.67 7.50
N LYS A 48 8.90 -1.77 7.60
CA LYS A 48 8.10 -2.83 6.98
C LYS A 48 7.91 -2.55 5.49
N GLY A 49 8.70 -3.21 4.68
CA GLY A 49 8.63 -3.12 3.23
C GLY A 49 9.70 -3.98 2.58
N VAL A 50 9.57 -4.15 1.27
CA VAL A 50 10.55 -4.83 0.45
C VAL A 50 11.01 -3.91 -0.66
N THR A 51 12.32 -3.85 -0.86
CA THR A 51 12.94 -3.17 -1.99
C THR A 51 13.68 -4.20 -2.82
N MET A 52 13.46 -4.21 -4.13
CA MET A 52 14.08 -5.18 -5.04
C MET A 52 14.44 -4.54 -6.38
N ASN A 53 15.35 -5.15 -7.13
CA ASN A 53 15.65 -4.71 -8.48
C ASN A 53 14.46 -4.92 -9.41
N VAL A 54 14.26 -4.01 -10.38
CA VAL A 54 13.23 -4.13 -11.42
C VAL A 54 13.28 -5.45 -12.20
N SER A 55 14.46 -6.09 -12.29
CA SER A 55 14.63 -7.41 -12.92
C SER A 55 13.79 -8.51 -12.26
N HIS A 56 13.45 -8.38 -10.97
CA HIS A 56 12.63 -9.33 -10.24
C HIS A 56 11.12 -9.12 -10.41
N PHE A 57 10.70 -8.09 -11.15
CA PHE A 57 9.28 -7.77 -11.32
C PHE A 57 8.47 -8.93 -11.90
N THR A 58 9.03 -9.62 -12.91
CA THR A 58 8.35 -10.74 -13.55
C THR A 58 8.07 -11.88 -12.57
N ASP A 59 9.02 -12.16 -11.67
CA ASP A 59 8.86 -13.19 -10.65
C ASP A 59 7.87 -12.76 -9.58
N LEU A 60 7.98 -11.52 -9.10
CA LEU A 60 7.02 -10.93 -8.16
C LEU A 60 5.59 -11.04 -8.70
N LYS A 61 5.36 -10.66 -9.96
CA LYS A 61 4.05 -10.74 -10.62
C LYS A 61 3.53 -12.17 -10.65
N LYS A 62 4.36 -13.14 -11.04
CA LYS A 62 3.97 -14.56 -11.05
C LYS A 62 3.58 -15.04 -9.65
N SER A 63 4.35 -14.68 -8.63
CA SER A 63 4.07 -15.06 -7.25
C SER A 63 2.77 -14.44 -6.72
N ILE A 64 2.46 -13.19 -7.06
CA ILE A 64 1.19 -12.55 -6.68
C ILE A 64 0.00 -13.25 -7.36
N LEU A 65 0.10 -13.59 -8.64
CA LEU A 65 -0.96 -14.31 -9.35
C LEU A 65 -1.19 -15.71 -8.78
N GLU A 66 -0.12 -16.42 -8.42
CA GLU A 66 -0.25 -17.72 -7.76
C GLU A 66 -0.86 -17.58 -6.36
N MET A 67 -0.47 -16.55 -5.60
CA MET A 67 -1.10 -16.25 -4.32
C MET A 67 -2.60 -15.99 -4.45
N GLU A 68 -3.02 -15.21 -5.45
CA GLU A 68 -4.43 -14.97 -5.75
C GLU A 68 -5.19 -16.29 -6.04
N ARG A 69 -4.58 -17.18 -6.85
CA ARG A 69 -5.15 -18.50 -7.15
C ARG A 69 -5.34 -19.34 -5.87
N VAL A 70 -4.34 -19.38 -5.00
CA VAL A 70 -4.41 -20.10 -3.72
C VAL A 70 -5.50 -19.49 -2.82
N LEU A 71 -5.53 -18.17 -2.68
CA LEU A 71 -6.55 -17.48 -1.86
C LEU A 71 -7.98 -17.76 -2.35
N LYS A 72 -8.21 -17.78 -3.67
CA LYS A 72 -9.50 -18.19 -4.27
C LYS A 72 -9.84 -19.64 -4.00
N SER A 73 -8.86 -20.56 -4.13
CA SER A 73 -9.05 -21.99 -3.84
C SER A 73 -9.47 -22.23 -2.39
N HIS A 74 -8.96 -21.42 -1.46
CA HIS A 74 -9.30 -21.49 -0.05
C HIS A 74 -10.53 -20.65 0.34
N LYS A 75 -11.22 -20.03 -0.64
CA LYS A 75 -12.38 -19.12 -0.42
C LYS A 75 -12.06 -17.94 0.53
N LEU A 76 -10.80 -17.51 0.56
CA LEU A 76 -10.33 -16.37 1.35
C LEU A 76 -10.42 -15.04 0.58
N LEU A 77 -10.69 -15.12 -0.72
CA LEU A 77 -11.03 -13.98 -1.57
C LEU A 77 -12.41 -14.23 -2.17
N THR A 78 -13.40 -13.50 -1.68
CA THR A 78 -14.69 -13.31 -2.35
C THR A 78 -14.61 -12.05 -3.20
N SER A 79 -15.10 -12.10 -4.44
CA SER A 79 -15.13 -10.95 -5.33
C SER A 79 -16.17 -9.93 -4.87
N GLU A 80 -15.84 -9.10 -3.89
CA GLU A 80 -16.61 -7.92 -3.51
C GLU A 80 -15.66 -6.85 -2.96
N SER A 81 -15.28 -5.88 -3.79
CA SER A 81 -14.63 -4.65 -3.35
C SER A 81 -15.29 -3.46 -4.05
N ALA A 82 -16.41 -3.00 -3.49
CA ALA A 82 -16.96 -1.66 -3.71
C ALA A 82 -17.87 -1.22 -2.53
N ALA A 83 -17.40 -1.41 -1.30
CA ALA A 83 -17.89 -0.83 -0.05
C ALA A 83 -16.84 -1.27 0.99
N GLU A 84 -16.27 -0.51 1.91
CA GLU A 84 -16.71 0.64 2.70
C GLU A 84 -15.44 1.40 3.11
N ASP A 85 -15.41 2.72 3.00
CA ASP A 85 -14.48 3.58 3.76
C ASP A 85 -14.97 5.03 3.63
N ALA A 86 -15.94 5.41 4.48
CA ALA A 86 -16.07 6.76 5.05
C ALA A 86 -17.20 6.79 6.09
N ASP A 87 -17.03 6.06 7.18
CA ASP A 87 -17.61 6.46 8.46
C ASP A 87 -16.47 6.91 9.37
N SER A 88 -16.38 8.22 9.60
CA SER A 88 -15.79 8.75 10.82
C SER A 88 -16.63 9.92 11.29
N GLU A 89 -17.47 9.63 12.27
CA GLU A 89 -18.03 10.60 13.20
C GLU A 89 -16.95 11.57 13.74
N GLY A 90 -17.35 12.82 13.87
CA GLY A 90 -16.51 13.91 14.36
C GLY A 90 -17.39 15.14 14.60
N ASP A 91 -18.18 15.04 15.65
CA ASP A 91 -19.09 16.03 16.21
C ASP A 91 -18.46 17.42 16.43
N ILE A 92 -19.35 18.42 16.57
CA ILE A 92 -19.17 19.80 17.09
C ILE A 92 -18.78 20.92 16.09
N ASP A 93 -19.74 21.80 15.74
CA ASP A 93 -19.64 23.21 16.13
C ASP A 93 -21.02 23.84 16.38
N ILE A 94 -21.06 24.63 17.44
CA ILE A 94 -22.13 25.42 18.01
C ILE A 94 -22.21 26.76 17.25
N SER A 95 -23.33 27.49 17.39
CA SER A 95 -23.52 28.94 17.15
C SER A 95 -24.27 29.39 15.88
N HIS A 96 -25.58 29.62 15.97
CA HIS A 96 -26.19 30.96 16.10
C HIS A 96 -27.70 30.87 16.30
#